data_AF-R0M0B0-F1
#
_entry.id   AF-R0M0B0-F1
#
_cell.length_a   1.000
_cell.length_b   1.000
_cell.length_c   1.000
_cell.angle_alpha   90.00
_cell.angle_beta   90.00
_cell.angle_gamma   90.00
#
_symmetry.space_group_name_H-M   'P 1'
#
loop_
_entity.id
_entity.type
_entity.pdbx_description
1 polymer ?
#
loop_
_entity_poly.entity_id
_entity_poly.type
_entity_poly.pdbx_seq_one_letter_code
_entity_poly.pdbx_strand_id
1 'polypeptide(L)'
;MCFKLNLKTKVQKNIMSKLQELINQKTTFILTMDKCSDTVKGLEILNNHKVDYISIKKEENPELVEDIIREYNFKYYPTIFINGEFIGGDKELNLYLNNK
;
A
#
# COMPACT_ATOMS: atom_id res chain seq x y z
N MET A 1 -24.19 7.26 0.93
CA MET A 1 -23.31 8.41 1.17
C MET A 1 -21.91 8.04 0.69
N CYS A 2 -21.63 8.22 -0.60
CA CYS A 2 -20.34 7.87 -1.20
C CYS A 2 -19.53 9.14 -1.33
N PHE A 3 -18.45 9.25 -0.54
CA PHE A 3 -17.54 10.39 -0.59
C PHE A 3 -16.81 10.41 -1.94
N LYS A 4 -17.19 11.39 -2.78
CA LYS A 4 -16.39 11.87 -3.92
C LYS A 4 -15.01 12.25 -3.38
N LEU A 5 -13.99 11.46 -3.69
CA LEU A 5 -12.61 11.96 -3.65
C LEU A 5 -12.25 12.37 -5.06
N ASN A 6 -11.97 13.66 -5.16
CA ASN A 6 -11.58 14.39 -6.33
C ASN A 6 -10.07 14.17 -6.50
N LEU A 7 -9.66 13.11 -7.20
CA LEU A 7 -8.25 12.91 -7.54
C LEU A 7 -7.99 13.60 -8.88
N LYS A 8 -7.48 14.84 -8.80
CA LYS A 8 -6.74 15.45 -9.88
C LYS A 8 -5.40 14.71 -10.00
N THR A 9 -5.29 13.80 -10.96
CA THR A 9 -4.00 13.44 -11.53
C THR A 9 -4.15 13.21 -13.03
N LYS A 10 -3.46 14.08 -13.76
CA LYS A 10 -3.34 14.11 -15.20
C LYS A 10 -2.50 12.90 -15.63
N VAL A 11 -3.12 11.78 -15.97
CA VAL A 11 -2.43 10.64 -16.60
C VAL A 11 -3.00 10.42 -17.99
N GLN A 12 -2.40 11.09 -18.98
CA GLN A 12 -2.53 10.70 -20.38
C GLN A 12 -1.33 9.85 -20.77
N LYS A 13 -1.54 8.53 -20.90
CA LYS A 13 -1.16 7.66 -22.04
C LYS A 13 -1.06 6.18 -21.63
N ASN A 14 -2.12 5.45 -21.96
CA ASN A 14 -2.14 4.16 -22.65
C ASN A 14 -1.66 2.83 -22.01
N ILE A 15 -1.23 2.74 -20.74
CA ILE A 15 -1.21 1.47 -20.00
C ILE A 15 -1.55 1.80 -18.54
N MET A 16 -2.67 1.30 -18.02
CA MET A 16 -3.10 1.56 -16.65
C MET A 16 -2.38 0.56 -15.74
N SER A 17 -1.34 1.02 -15.03
CA SER A 17 -0.60 0.20 -14.06
C SER A 17 -1.52 -0.32 -12.94
N LYS A 18 -1.29 -1.55 -12.49
CA LYS A 18 -2.05 -2.21 -11.41
C LYS A 18 -2.10 -1.35 -10.14
N LEU A 19 -0.99 -0.67 -9.83
CA LEU A 19 -0.87 0.26 -8.70
C LEU A 19 -1.88 1.40 -8.79
N GLN A 20 -2.05 1.99 -9.97
CA GLN A 20 -2.98 3.11 -10.18
C GLN A 20 -4.44 2.68 -9.99
N GLU A 21 -4.79 1.46 -10.42
CA GLU A 21 -6.12 0.91 -10.18
C GLU A 21 -6.39 0.74 -8.69
N LEU A 22 -5.45 0.17 -7.93
CA LEU A 22 -5.56 -0.01 -6.49
C LEU A 22 -5.67 1.33 -5.75
N ILE A 23 -4.90 2.34 -6.17
CA ILE A 23 -4.97 3.69 -5.61
C ILE A 23 -6.33 4.33 -5.91
N ASN A 24 -6.81 4.23 -7.15
CA ASN A 24 -8.11 4.80 -7.56
C ASN A 24 -9.30 4.13 -6.85
N GLN A 25 -9.22 2.81 -6.63
CA GLN A 25 -10.21 2.05 -5.88
C GLN A 25 -10.11 2.28 -4.37
N LYS A 26 -9.09 3.02 -3.91
CA LYS A 26 -8.74 3.20 -2.51
C LYS A 26 -8.62 1.86 -1.77
N THR A 27 -7.97 0.92 -2.43
CA THR A 27 -7.74 -0.40 -1.86
C THR A 27 -6.63 -0.28 -0.82
N THR A 28 -6.86 -0.85 0.35
CA THR A 28 -5.85 -0.99 1.40
C THR A 28 -5.12 -2.31 1.21
N PHE A 29 -3.80 -2.27 1.08
CA PHE A 29 -2.98 -3.46 0.89
C PHE A 29 -1.59 -3.28 1.49
N ILE A 30 -0.96 -4.42 1.81
CA ILE A 30 0.39 -4.49 2.37
C ILE A 30 1.23 -5.41 1.49
N LEU A 31 2.38 -4.90 1.03
CA LEU A 31 3.39 -5.73 0.42
C LEU A 31 4.25 -6.36 1.50
N THR A 32 4.28 -7.68 1.43
CA THR A 32 5.03 -8.54 2.34
C THR A 32 6.16 -9.21 1.59
N MET A 33 7.27 -9.45 2.28
CA MET A 33 8.37 -10.24 1.77
C MET A 33 8.48 -11.52 2.59
N ASP A 34 8.58 -12.65 1.91
CA ASP A 34 8.79 -13.94 2.57
C ASP A 34 10.08 -13.91 3.41
N LYS A 35 10.02 -14.43 4.64
CA LYS A 35 11.12 -14.50 5.62
C LYS A 35 11.61 -13.16 6.22
N CYS A 36 10.71 -12.22 6.52
CA CYS A 36 11.08 -11.00 7.26
C CYS A 36 10.25 -10.81 8.55
N SER A 37 10.94 -10.73 9.69
CA SER A 37 10.32 -10.55 11.01
C SER A 37 9.53 -9.24 11.13
N ASP A 38 9.97 -8.18 10.46
CA ASP A 38 9.31 -6.87 10.51
C ASP A 38 8.01 -6.83 9.70
N THR A 39 7.88 -7.71 8.72
CA THR A 39 6.63 -7.86 7.96
C THR A 39 5.51 -8.43 8.83
N VAL A 40 5.84 -9.35 9.76
CA VAL A 40 4.88 -9.91 10.72
C VAL A 40 4.34 -8.81 11.64
N LYS A 41 5.20 -7.90 12.11
CA LYS A 41 4.79 -6.77 12.95
C LYS A 41 3.79 -5.86 12.23
N GLY A 42 4.06 -5.51 10.97
CA GLY A 42 3.14 -4.69 10.17
C GLY A 42 1.75 -5.32 10.04
N LEU A 43 1.68 -6.63 9.79
CA LEU A 43 0.42 -7.38 9.74
C LEU A 43 -0.30 -7.40 11.09
N GLU A 44 0.45 -7.61 12.18
CA GLU A 44 -0.10 -7.63 13.54
C GLU A 44 -0.70 -6.26 13.93
N ILE A 45 -0.02 -5.16 13.59
CA ILE A 45 -0.53 -3.81 13.81
C ILE A 45 -1.84 -3.60 13.04
N LEU A 46 -1.90 -3.98 11.76
CA LEU A 46 -3.13 -3.86 10.96
C LEU A 46 -4.29 -4.69 11.54
N ASN A 47 -4.00 -5.93 11.95
CA ASN A 47 -4.98 -6.82 12.59
C ASN A 47 -5.47 -6.27 13.92
N ASN A 48 -4.56 -5.74 14.75
CA ASN A 48 -4.90 -5.15 16.05
C ASN A 48 -5.81 -3.93 15.89
N HIS A 49 -5.57 -3.10 14.88
CA HIS A 49 -6.41 -1.95 14.56
C HIS A 49 -7.66 -2.31 13.74
N LYS A 50 -7.90 -3.60 13.48
CA LYS A 50 -9.05 -4.12 12.70
C LYS A 50 -9.19 -3.42 11.34
N VAL A 51 -8.07 -3.14 10.69
CA VAL A 51 -8.05 -2.56 9.35
C VAL A 51 -8.16 -3.71 8.35
N ASP A 52 -9.12 -3.64 7.43
CA ASP A 52 -9.16 -4.56 6.31
C ASP A 52 -8.03 -4.25 5.33
N TYR A 53 -7.17 -5.24 5.07
CA TYR A 53 -6.07 -5.12 4.12
C TYR A 53 -5.94 -6.36 3.25
N ILE A 54 -5.43 -6.16 2.05
CA ILE A 54 -5.01 -7.25 1.16
C ILE A 54 -3.52 -7.49 1.37
N SER A 55 -3.14 -8.70 1.78
CA SER A 55 -1.73 -9.08 1.80
C SER A 55 -1.31 -9.52 0.41
N ILE A 56 -0.28 -8.87 -0.13
CA ILE A 56 0.28 -9.19 -1.45
C ILE A 56 1.75 -9.54 -1.22
N LYS A 57 2.18 -10.71 -1.67
CA LYS A 57 3.61 -11.04 -1.66
C LYS A 57 4.29 -10.42 -2.87
N LYS A 58 5.52 -9.93 -2.70
CA LYS A 58 6.31 -9.39 -3.81
C LYS A 58 6.51 -10.44 -4.93
N GLU A 59 6.53 -11.72 -4.57
CA GLU A 59 6.67 -12.84 -5.50
C GLU A 59 5.41 -13.07 -6.34
N GLU A 60 4.23 -12.74 -5.80
CA GLU A 60 2.95 -12.90 -6.50
C GLU A 60 2.71 -11.78 -7.51
N ASN A 61 3.20 -10.57 -7.25
CA ASN A 61 2.97 -9.40 -8.10
C ASN A 61 4.25 -8.54 -8.24
N PRO A 62 5.24 -9.00 -9.01
CA PRO A 62 6.46 -8.23 -9.25
C PRO A 62 6.20 -6.89 -9.95
N GLU A 63 5.21 -6.83 -10.85
CA GLU A 63 4.83 -5.58 -11.56
C GLU A 63 4.42 -4.47 -10.59
N LEU A 64 3.66 -4.81 -9.54
CA LEU A 64 3.24 -3.87 -8.51
C LEU A 64 4.44 -3.28 -7.76
N VAL A 65 5.44 -4.12 -7.47
CA VAL A 65 6.67 -3.70 -6.79
C VAL A 65 7.46 -2.75 -7.68
N GLU A 66 7.59 -3.08 -8.97
CA GLU A 66 8.27 -2.22 -9.93
C GLU A 66 7.59 -0.87 -10.09
N ASP A 67 6.25 -0.84 -10.14
CA ASP A 67 5.47 0.40 -10.16
C ASP A 67 5.76 1.24 -8.90
N ILE A 68 5.76 0.63 -7.70
CA ILE A 68 6.04 1.36 -6.45
C ILE A 68 7.47 1.92 -6.43
N ILE A 69 8.44 1.15 -6.90
CA ILE A 69 9.82 1.62 -7.01
C ILE A 69 9.91 2.75 -8.05
N ARG A 70 9.18 2.68 -9.16
CA ARG A 70 9.22 3.73 -10.18
C ARG A 70 8.54 5.02 -9.72
N GLU A 71 7.39 4.92 -9.07
CA GLU A 71 6.58 6.07 -8.66
C GLU A 71 7.08 6.70 -7.36
N TYR A 72 7.44 5.88 -6.36
CA TYR A 72 7.83 6.33 -5.01
C TYR A 72 9.31 6.16 -4.69
N ASN A 73 10.07 5.44 -5.54
CA ASN A 73 11.48 5.10 -5.29
C ASN A 73 11.69 4.39 -3.94
N PHE A 74 10.70 3.60 -3.54
CA PHE A 74 10.66 2.88 -2.26
C PHE A 74 10.75 1.37 -2.47
N LYS A 75 11.76 0.74 -1.87
CA LYS A 75 12.04 -0.71 -2.00
C LYS A 75 12.06 -1.44 -0.65
N TYR A 76 11.58 -0.79 0.41
CA TYR A 76 11.63 -1.33 1.76
C TYR A 76 10.35 -2.12 2.10
N TYR A 77 10.50 -3.15 2.91
CA TYR A 77 9.40 -4.01 3.35
C TYR A 77 9.28 -3.96 4.88
N PRO A 78 8.05 -3.97 5.42
CA PRO A 78 6.77 -3.98 4.70
C PRO A 78 6.47 -2.63 4.02
N THR A 79 5.78 -2.65 2.87
CA THR A 79 5.24 -1.43 2.25
C THR A 79 3.72 -1.43 2.43
N ILE A 80 3.17 -0.40 3.05
CA ILE A 80 1.76 -0.34 3.42
C ILE A 80 1.06 0.80 2.68
N PHE A 81 -0.08 0.48 2.09
CA PHE A 81 -1.00 1.42 1.46
C PHE A 81 -2.35 1.35 2.15
N ILE A 82 -2.89 2.50 2.57
CA ILE A 82 -4.22 2.59 3.18
C ILE A 82 -5.07 3.51 2.31
N ASN A 83 -6.22 3.04 1.84
CA ASN A 83 -7.14 3.83 1.02
C ASN A 83 -6.49 4.49 -0.22
N GLY A 84 -5.49 3.82 -0.82
CA GLY A 84 -4.73 4.37 -1.95
C GLY A 84 -3.67 5.40 -1.59
N GLU A 85 -3.42 5.63 -0.30
CA GLU A 85 -2.34 6.48 0.19
C GLU A 85 -1.14 5.62 0.61
N PHE A 86 0.05 5.97 0.11
CA PHE A 86 1.30 5.33 0.53
C PHE A 86 1.65 5.80 1.95
N ILE A 87 1.69 4.87 2.90
CA ILE A 87 2.04 5.16 4.29
C ILE A 87 3.54 4.95 4.52
N GLY A 88 4.11 3.89 3.94
CA GLY A 88 5.52 3.53 4.12
C GLY A 88 5.68 2.22 4.90
N GLY A 89 6.60 2.21 5.88
CA GLY A 89 6.97 1.05 6.67
C GLY A 89 6.05 0.73 7.85
N ASP A 90 6.45 -0.28 8.63
CA ASP A 90 5.78 -0.67 9.90
C ASP A 90 5.81 0.47 10.94
N LYS A 91 6.90 1.24 10.98
CA LYS A 91 7.05 2.39 11.88
C LYS A 91 6.08 3.52 11.53
N GLU A 92 6.03 3.89 10.25
CA GLU A 92 5.12 4.93 9.75
C GLU A 92 3.67 4.53 9.95
N LEU A 93 3.33 3.25 9.73
CA LEU A 93 2.00 2.72 10.02
C LEU A 93 1.63 2.87 11.50
N ASN A 94 2.54 2.50 12.41
CA ASN A 94 2.27 2.66 13.84
C ASN A 94 2.03 4.13 14.18
N LEU A 95 2.84 5.06 13.66
CA LEU A 95 2.63 6.50 13.84
C LEU A 95 1.29 6.97 13.27
N TYR A 96 0.92 6.52 12.07
CA TYR A 96 -0.33 6.87 11.41
C TYR A 96 -1.55 6.44 12.22
N LEU A 97 -1.50 5.25 12.82
CA LEU A 97 -2.59 4.70 13.62
C LEU A 97 -2.67 5.26 15.04
N ASN A 98 -1.54 5.65 15.65
CA ASN A 98 -1.53 6.26 16.98
C ASN A 98 -1.93 7.73 16.99
N ASN A 99 -1.79 8.45 15.87
CA ASN A 99 -2.21 9.85 15.75
C ASN A 99 -3.69 10.02 15.37
N LYS A 100 -4.47 8.94 15.36
CA LYS A 100 -5.87 8.91 14.91
C LYS A 100 -6.79 8.46 16.04
#